data_AF-A0A952C5L4-F1
#
_entry.id   AF-A0A952C5L4-F1
#
_cell.length_a   1.000
_cell.length_b   1.000
_cell.length_c   1.000
_cell.angle_alpha   90.00
_cell.angle_beta   90.00
_cell.angle_gamma   90.00
#
_symmetry.space_group_name_H-M   'P 1'
#
loop_
_entity.id
_entity.type
_entity.pdbx_description
1 polymer ?
#
loop_
_entity_poly.entity_id
_entity_poly.type
_entity_poly.pdbx_seq_one_letter_code
_entity_poly.pdbx_strand_id
1 'polypeptide(L)'
;MQEAPKLQAIVRKLAERHGVDLDRPGAYLRLDLAGHGQLVIENIGARRISVVNYVQAGDVWLADPEIVVYAQHRPSKARPGTVEQKWFPIEITERYGGWRLCADLDPYGELVLYDEADQMELARYVEHVVAPNLVAHGWLEHGERSTAPVRLWTPEEIWSRDIRVDELQLPSGEEAHL
;
A
#
# COMPACT_ATOMS: atom_id res chain seq x y z
N MET A 1 13.77 -7.79 12.49
CA MET A 1 12.73 -7.42 11.51
C MET A 1 13.14 -7.90 10.12
N GLN A 2 12.21 -8.48 9.40
CA GLN A 2 12.33 -8.95 8.02
C GLN A 2 12.05 -7.81 7.04
N GLU A 3 12.96 -7.61 6.09
CA GLU A 3 12.88 -6.56 5.06
C GLU A 3 11.89 -6.94 3.96
N ALA A 4 11.28 -5.93 3.32
CA ALA A 4 10.46 -6.04 2.11
C ALA A 4 11.12 -5.36 0.89
N PRO A 5 12.24 -5.92 0.37
CA PRO A 5 13.03 -5.29 -0.69
C PRO A 5 12.31 -5.20 -2.05
N LYS A 6 11.43 -6.15 -2.41
CA LYS A 6 10.70 -6.09 -3.69
C LYS A 6 9.66 -4.99 -3.66
N LEU A 7 8.87 -4.91 -2.57
CA LEU A 7 7.90 -3.83 -2.42
C LEU A 7 8.60 -2.47 -2.51
N GLN A 8 9.69 -2.31 -1.74
CA GLN A 8 10.49 -1.08 -1.75
C GLN A 8 10.98 -0.73 -3.16
N ALA A 9 11.51 -1.71 -3.91
CA ALA A 9 12.01 -1.46 -5.27
C ALA A 9 10.89 -1.05 -6.25
N ILE A 10 9.72 -1.67 -6.16
CA ILE A 10 8.56 -1.36 -7.02
C ILE A 10 8.04 0.04 -6.71
N VAL A 11 7.82 0.34 -5.43
CA VAL A 11 7.31 1.64 -5.00
C VAL A 11 8.28 2.77 -5.36
N ARG A 12 9.59 2.54 -5.20
CA ARG A 12 10.61 3.51 -5.64
C ARG A 12 10.57 3.75 -7.15
N LYS A 13 10.44 2.70 -7.96
CA LYS A 13 10.30 2.84 -9.42
C LYS A 13 9.05 3.62 -9.80
N LEU A 14 7.92 3.39 -9.14
CA LEU A 14 6.70 4.17 -9.33
C LEU A 14 6.94 5.64 -8.99
N ALA A 15 7.50 5.92 -7.82
CA ALA A 15 7.80 7.28 -7.39
C ALA A 15 8.74 8.02 -8.36
N GLU A 16 9.84 7.37 -8.77
CA GLU A 16 10.80 7.88 -9.74
C GLU A 16 10.14 8.18 -11.09
N ARG A 17 9.32 7.26 -11.62
CA ARG A 17 8.58 7.43 -12.88
C ARG A 17 7.70 8.69 -12.87
N HIS A 18 7.12 9.01 -11.72
CA HIS A 18 6.19 10.13 -11.57
C HIS A 18 6.81 11.38 -10.92
N GLY A 19 8.13 11.39 -10.72
CA GLY A 19 8.88 12.52 -10.17
C GLY A 19 8.50 12.86 -8.72
N VAL A 20 8.13 11.85 -7.92
CA VAL A 20 7.78 12.01 -6.50
C VAL A 20 8.95 11.56 -5.63
N ASP A 21 9.36 12.43 -4.72
CA ASP A 21 10.36 12.13 -3.69
C ASP A 21 9.66 11.64 -2.42
N LEU A 22 9.57 10.32 -2.25
CA LEU A 22 8.91 9.69 -1.10
C LEU A 22 9.69 9.84 0.22
N ASP A 23 10.92 10.36 0.21
CA ASP A 23 11.67 10.59 1.46
C ASP A 23 11.19 11.87 2.18
N ARG A 24 10.43 12.74 1.49
CA ARG A 24 9.86 13.96 2.09
C ARG A 24 8.59 13.63 2.88
N PRO A 25 8.47 14.02 4.16
CA PRO A 25 7.22 13.88 4.90
C PRO A 25 6.05 14.55 4.17
N GLY A 26 4.91 13.85 4.08
CA GLY A 26 3.74 14.29 3.32
C GLY A 26 3.86 14.11 1.81
N ALA A 27 4.94 13.49 1.31
CA ALA A 27 5.00 13.09 -0.09
C ALA A 27 3.85 12.14 -0.42
N TYR A 28 3.18 12.41 -1.52
CA TYR A 28 1.95 11.73 -1.90
C TYR A 28 1.98 11.43 -3.40
N LEU A 29 1.84 10.16 -3.74
CA LEU A 29 1.65 9.67 -5.09
C LEU A 29 0.32 8.93 -5.17
N ARG A 30 -0.48 9.30 -6.16
CA ARG A 30 -1.72 8.62 -6.47
C ARG A 30 -1.79 8.30 -7.94
N LEU A 31 -2.07 7.04 -8.21
CA LEU A 31 -2.11 6.47 -9.54
C LEU A 31 -3.48 5.89 -9.80
N ASP A 32 -3.96 6.08 -11.02
CA ASP A 32 -5.17 5.44 -11.51
C ASP A 32 -4.76 4.39 -12.53
N LEU A 33 -5.42 3.24 -12.45
CA LEU A 33 -5.29 2.20 -13.44
C LEU A 33 -6.68 1.66 -13.76
N ALA A 34 -7.05 1.76 -15.04
CA ALA A 34 -8.34 1.32 -15.52
C ALA A 34 -8.56 -0.16 -15.15
N GLY A 35 -9.59 -0.42 -14.36
CA GLY A 35 -9.89 -1.77 -13.91
C GLY A 35 -9.00 -2.32 -12.79
N HIS A 36 -8.15 -1.51 -12.14
CA HIS A 36 -7.46 -1.92 -10.90
C HIS A 36 -7.64 -0.98 -9.70
N GLY A 37 -8.17 0.22 -9.91
CA GLY A 37 -8.58 1.14 -8.86
C GLY A 37 -7.66 2.34 -8.78
N GLN A 38 -7.37 2.79 -7.57
CA GLN A 38 -6.38 3.81 -7.29
C GLN A 38 -5.33 3.33 -6.29
N LEU A 39 -4.08 3.30 -6.74
CA LEU A 39 -2.94 3.04 -5.86
C LEU A 39 -2.49 4.37 -5.26
N VAL A 40 -2.52 4.46 -3.93
CA VAL A 40 -2.01 5.58 -3.15
C VAL A 40 -0.75 5.14 -2.40
N ILE A 41 0.27 5.97 -2.48
CA ILE A 41 1.55 5.79 -1.79
C ILE A 41 1.88 7.11 -1.11
N GLU A 42 2.00 7.08 0.21
CA GLU A 42 2.14 8.29 1.02
C GLU A 42 3.22 8.14 2.09
N ASN A 43 4.07 9.15 2.24
CA ASN A 43 4.91 9.29 3.42
C ASN A 43 4.10 9.97 4.54
N ILE A 44 3.51 9.15 5.42
CA ILE A 44 2.66 9.58 6.53
C ILE A 44 3.47 10.07 7.76
N GLY A 45 4.76 10.38 7.57
CA GLY A 45 5.66 10.90 8.60
C GLY A 45 6.17 9.83 9.56
N ALA A 46 7.04 10.24 10.50
CA ALA A 46 7.69 9.35 11.47
C ALA A 46 8.34 8.11 10.82
N ARG A 47 8.93 8.29 9.63
CA ARG A 47 9.55 7.23 8.81
C ARG A 47 8.58 6.12 8.40
N ARG A 48 7.30 6.44 8.22
CA ARG A 48 6.29 5.50 7.74
C ARG A 48 5.88 5.84 6.32
N ILE A 49 5.78 4.81 5.48
CA ILE A 49 5.19 4.89 4.15
C ILE A 49 3.96 4.01 4.13
N SER A 50 2.81 4.57 3.77
CA SER A 50 1.58 3.81 3.49
C SER A 50 1.51 3.48 2.00
N VAL A 51 1.07 2.26 1.69
CA VAL A 51 0.78 1.77 0.35
C VAL A 51 -0.59 1.12 0.40
N VAL A 52 -1.55 1.67 -0.33
CA VAL A 52 -2.94 1.19 -0.33
C VAL A 52 -3.51 1.23 -1.74
N ASN A 53 -4.22 0.17 -2.12
CA ASN A 53 -5.05 0.20 -3.31
C ASN A 53 -6.50 0.47 -2.90
N TYR A 54 -7.10 1.50 -3.45
CA TYR A 54 -8.52 1.79 -3.28
C TYR A 54 -9.31 1.29 -4.49
N VAL A 55 -10.39 0.58 -4.21
CA VAL A 55 -11.48 0.36 -5.15
C VAL A 55 -12.73 1.04 -4.61
N GLN A 56 -13.54 1.60 -5.51
CA GLN A 56 -14.80 2.24 -5.14
C GLN A 56 -15.95 1.40 -5.66
N ALA A 57 -16.86 0.98 -4.80
CA ALA A 57 -17.97 0.11 -5.09
C ALA A 57 -19.31 0.79 -4.76
N GLY A 58 -20.02 1.28 -5.77
CA GLY A 58 -21.10 2.25 -5.54
C GLY A 58 -20.56 3.45 -4.74
N ASP A 59 -21.24 3.87 -3.68
CA ASP A 59 -20.79 4.99 -2.83
C ASP A 59 -19.72 4.60 -1.78
N VAL A 60 -19.29 3.34 -1.75
CA VAL A 60 -18.36 2.84 -0.72
C VAL A 60 -16.94 2.77 -1.24
N TRP A 61 -16.02 3.23 -0.40
CA TRP A 61 -14.59 3.18 -0.62
C TRP A 61 -13.97 2.01 0.12
N LEU A 62 -13.25 1.18 -0.61
CA LEU A 62 -12.73 -0.06 -0.11
C LEU A 62 -11.21 -0.09 -0.30
N ALA A 63 -10.49 -0.14 0.81
CA ALA A 63 -9.04 -0.36 0.82
C ALA A 63 -8.74 -1.86 0.69
N ASP A 64 -7.79 -2.20 -0.18
CA ASP A 64 -7.35 -3.56 -0.45
C ASP A 64 -5.83 -3.68 -0.25
N PRO A 65 -5.43 -4.43 0.78
CA PRO A 65 -5.22 -3.93 2.14
C PRO A 65 -4.27 -2.72 2.21
N GLU A 66 -4.41 -1.84 3.21
CA GLU A 66 -3.39 -0.82 3.48
C GLU A 66 -2.18 -1.44 4.18
N ILE A 67 -1.01 -1.27 3.59
CA ILE A 67 0.27 -1.70 4.15
C ILE A 67 1.04 -0.46 4.61
N VAL A 68 1.43 -0.43 5.88
CA VAL A 68 2.38 0.57 6.38
C VAL A 68 3.74 -0.08 6.58
N VAL A 69 4.77 0.55 6.04
CA VAL A 69 6.17 0.14 6.22
C VAL A 69 6.94 1.19 7.02
N TYR A 70 7.84 0.72 7.87
CA TYR A 70 8.91 1.50 8.48
C TYR A 70 10.08 1.64 7.50
N ALA A 71 10.35 2.86 7.06
CA ALA A 71 11.46 3.25 6.19
C ALA A 71 12.69 3.63 7.02
N GLN A 72 13.44 2.63 7.46
CA GLN A 72 14.60 2.82 8.30
C GLN A 72 15.80 3.34 7.50
N HIS A 73 16.43 4.39 8.00
CA HIS A 73 17.64 4.98 7.42
C HIS A 73 18.87 4.54 8.22
N ARG A 74 19.86 3.93 7.57
CA ARG A 74 21.11 3.47 8.21
C ARG A 74 22.32 3.83 7.36
N PRO A 75 23.51 4.01 7.95
CA PRO A 75 24.74 4.10 7.17
C PRO A 75 24.90 2.87 6.27
N SER A 76 25.13 3.08 4.98
CA SER A 76 25.33 1.98 4.05
C SER A 76 26.65 1.28 4.33
N LYS A 77 26.60 -0.05 4.46
CA LYS A 77 27.80 -0.88 4.57
C LYS A 77 28.54 -1.02 3.23
N ALA A 78 27.80 -0.95 2.12
CA ALA A 78 28.35 -1.14 0.77
C ALA A 78 29.00 0.13 0.21
N ARG A 79 28.53 1.31 0.64
CA ARG A 79 29.02 2.62 0.17
C ARG A 79 29.24 3.55 1.36
N PRO A 80 30.47 3.60 1.91
CA PRO A 80 30.80 4.50 3.02
C PRO A 80 30.41 5.95 2.73
N GLY A 81 29.84 6.64 3.71
CA GLY A 81 29.38 8.02 3.57
C GLY A 81 27.99 8.18 2.93
N THR A 82 27.30 7.09 2.62
CA THR A 82 25.91 7.12 2.13
C THR A 82 24.95 6.51 3.14
N VAL A 83 23.67 6.88 3.05
CA VAL A 83 22.59 6.32 3.86
C VAL A 83 21.80 5.36 2.98
N GLU A 84 21.62 4.12 3.44
CA GLU A 84 20.69 3.17 2.86
C GLU A 84 19.35 3.24 3.59
N GLN A 85 18.26 3.14 2.81
CA GLN A 85 16.93 3.00 3.35
C GLN A 85 16.49 1.55 3.21
N LYS A 86 15.89 0.98 4.26
CA LYS A 86 15.35 -0.37 4.28
C LYS A 86 13.92 -0.35 4.79
N TRP A 87 13.05 -1.08 4.09
CA TRP A 87 11.62 -1.11 4.41
C TRP A 87 11.26 -2.36 5.18
N PHE A 88 10.55 -2.17 6.28
CA PHE A 88 10.02 -3.23 7.13
C PHE A 88 8.51 -3.04 7.25
N PRO A 89 7.67 -3.96 6.76
CA PRO A 89 6.23 -3.89 7.00
C PRO A 89 5.95 -3.95 8.50
N ILE A 90 5.11 -3.04 8.98
CA ILE A 90 4.78 -2.88 10.42
C ILE A 90 3.29 -2.89 10.69
N GLU A 91 2.45 -2.64 9.69
CA GLU A 91 1.00 -2.58 9.84
C GLU A 91 0.31 -3.09 8.59
N ILE A 92 -0.82 -3.75 8.77
CA ILE A 92 -1.76 -4.11 7.71
C ILE A 92 -3.20 -3.91 8.17
N THR A 93 -4.02 -3.28 7.34
CA THR A 93 -5.49 -3.35 7.47
C THR A 93 -6.02 -4.45 6.56
N GLU A 94 -6.39 -5.61 7.11
CA GLU A 94 -7.05 -6.66 6.33
C GLU A 94 -8.49 -6.85 6.81
N ARG A 95 -9.45 -6.85 5.88
CA ARG A 95 -10.89 -6.86 6.20
C ARG A 95 -11.37 -8.16 6.88
N TYR A 96 -10.73 -9.30 6.58
CA TYR A 96 -11.08 -10.61 7.16
C TYR A 96 -10.13 -11.06 8.29
N GLY A 97 -8.92 -10.50 8.34
CA GLY A 97 -7.93 -10.76 9.40
C GLY A 97 -7.93 -9.72 10.52
N GLY A 98 -8.64 -8.60 10.32
CA GLY A 98 -8.59 -7.43 11.18
C GLY A 98 -7.39 -6.52 10.90
N TRP A 99 -7.36 -5.41 11.60
CA TRP A 99 -6.19 -4.56 11.69
C TRP A 99 -5.10 -5.26 12.51
N ARG A 100 -3.89 -5.34 11.99
CA ARG A 100 -2.73 -5.87 12.70
C ARG A 100 -1.58 -4.86 12.68
N LEU A 101 -1.16 -4.45 13.86
CA LEU A 101 0.07 -3.68 14.09
C LEU A 101 1.15 -4.60 14.64
N CYS A 102 2.12 -4.94 13.79
CA CYS A 102 3.22 -5.83 14.14
C CYS A 102 4.40 -5.10 14.80
N ALA A 103 4.50 -3.77 14.62
CA ALA A 103 5.52 -2.96 15.25
C ALA A 103 5.04 -1.52 15.47
N ASP A 104 5.39 -0.95 16.62
CA ASP A 104 5.05 0.41 17.00
C ASP A 104 6.28 1.32 16.95
N LEU A 105 6.07 2.54 16.46
CA LEU A 105 7.09 3.58 16.37
C LEU A 105 6.69 4.75 17.26
N ASP A 106 7.66 5.39 17.90
CA ASP A 106 7.41 6.63 18.63
C ASP A 106 7.09 7.79 17.65
N PRO A 107 6.67 8.97 18.15
CA PRO A 107 6.40 10.13 17.31
C PRO A 107 7.61 10.61 16.46
N TYR A 108 8.82 10.16 16.77
CA TYR A 108 10.05 10.50 16.06
C TYR A 108 10.46 9.43 15.03
N GLY A 109 9.72 8.32 14.94
CA GLY A 109 9.99 7.22 14.02
C GLY A 109 11.08 6.26 14.51
N GLU A 110 11.29 6.18 15.82
CA GLU A 110 12.12 5.16 16.45
C GLU A 110 11.27 3.95 16.87
N LEU A 111 11.81 2.75 16.66
CA LEU A 111 11.11 1.50 16.97
C LEU A 111 10.99 1.30 18.48
N VAL A 112 9.76 1.17 18.98
CA VAL A 112 9.47 1.02 20.43
C VAL A 112 9.19 -0.44 20.78
N LEU A 113 8.34 -1.10 20.00
CA LEU A 113 7.91 -2.48 20.21
C LEU A 113 7.74 -3.17 18.87
N TYR A 114 7.98 -4.49 18.81
CA TYR A 114 7.55 -5.30 17.68
C TYR A 114 7.34 -6.76 18.07
N ASP A 115 6.35 -7.39 17.45
CA ASP A 115 6.17 -8.84 17.45
C ASP A 115 6.95 -9.42 16.28
N GLU A 116 7.97 -10.23 16.57
CA GLU A 116 8.84 -10.79 15.53
C GLU A 116 8.10 -11.77 14.61
N ALA A 117 7.21 -12.60 15.15
CA ALA A 117 6.53 -13.63 14.38
C ALA A 117 5.53 -12.99 13.41
N ASP A 118 4.72 -12.06 13.91
CA ASP A 118 3.74 -11.34 13.09
C ASP A 118 4.42 -10.44 12.05
N GLN A 119 5.53 -9.77 12.40
CA GLN A 119 6.26 -8.93 11.47
C GLN A 119 6.90 -9.77 10.34
N MET A 120 7.40 -10.97 10.66
CA MET A 120 7.92 -11.90 9.65
C MET A 120 6.83 -12.45 8.72
N GLU A 121 5.66 -12.79 9.25
CA GLU A 121 4.51 -13.22 8.44
C GLU A 121 4.06 -12.11 7.49
N LEU A 122 3.87 -10.89 8.01
CA LEU A 122 3.49 -9.73 7.20
C LEU A 122 4.54 -9.44 6.11
N ALA A 123 5.83 -9.50 6.44
CA ALA A 123 6.88 -9.30 5.45
C ALA A 123 6.82 -10.34 4.31
N ARG A 124 6.52 -11.61 4.61
CA ARG A 124 6.32 -12.63 3.59
C ARG A 124 5.10 -12.34 2.72
N TYR A 125 3.98 -11.98 3.34
CA TYR A 125 2.75 -11.64 2.60
C TYR A 125 3.01 -10.47 1.63
N VAL A 126 3.65 -9.40 2.11
CA VAL A 126 4.00 -8.25 1.27
C VAL A 126 4.94 -8.62 0.12
N GLU A 127 5.96 -9.43 0.38
CA GLU A 127 6.97 -9.82 -0.62
C GLU A 127 6.50 -10.84 -1.65
N HIS A 128 5.52 -11.67 -1.30
CA HIS A 128 5.06 -12.79 -2.12
C HIS A 128 3.66 -12.61 -2.71
N VAL A 129 2.87 -11.66 -2.19
CA VAL A 129 1.51 -11.38 -2.66
C VAL A 129 1.39 -9.94 -3.14
N VAL A 130 1.56 -8.96 -2.23
CA VAL A 130 1.31 -7.55 -2.56
C VAL A 130 2.25 -7.03 -3.64
N ALA A 131 3.57 -7.17 -3.46
CA ALA A 131 4.55 -6.67 -4.41
C ALA A 131 4.41 -7.33 -5.80
N PRO A 132 4.29 -8.66 -5.94
CA PRO A 132 4.01 -9.28 -7.23
C PRO A 132 2.72 -8.80 -7.90
N ASN A 133 1.65 -8.59 -7.12
CA ASN A 133 0.37 -8.11 -7.66
C ASN A 133 0.49 -6.69 -8.23
N LEU A 134 1.29 -5.81 -7.62
CA LEU A 134 1.55 -4.48 -8.19
C LEU A 134 2.15 -4.56 -9.59
N VAL A 135 3.04 -5.53 -9.83
CA VAL A 135 3.64 -5.76 -11.15
C VAL A 135 2.64 -6.45 -12.09
N ALA A 136 1.99 -7.52 -11.63
CA ALA A 136 1.08 -8.32 -12.45
C ALA A 136 -0.13 -7.51 -12.95
N HIS A 137 -0.62 -6.57 -12.14
CA HIS A 137 -1.68 -5.64 -12.55
C HIS A 137 -1.19 -4.57 -13.52
N GLY A 138 0.12 -4.39 -13.71
CA GLY A 138 0.68 -3.42 -14.66
C GLY A 138 0.77 -2.00 -14.11
N TRP A 139 0.82 -1.80 -12.79
CA TRP A 139 0.95 -0.46 -12.21
C TRP A 139 2.23 0.26 -12.64
N LEU A 140 3.34 -0.48 -12.79
CA LEU A 140 4.63 0.09 -13.19
C LEU A 140 4.61 0.62 -14.63
N GLU A 141 3.85 -0.01 -15.52
CA GLU A 141 3.80 0.29 -16.95
C GLU A 141 2.63 1.21 -17.30
N HIS A 142 1.47 1.03 -16.67
CA HIS A 142 0.20 1.62 -17.07
C HIS A 142 -0.43 2.53 -16.02
N GLY A 143 0.09 2.55 -14.79
CA GLY A 143 -0.39 3.48 -13.76
C GLY A 143 -0.15 4.93 -14.19
N GLU A 144 -1.22 5.72 -14.24
CA GLU A 144 -1.16 7.14 -14.59
C GLU A 144 -1.37 8.00 -13.36
N ARG A 145 -0.59 9.09 -13.24
CA ARG A 145 -0.75 10.01 -12.12
C ARG A 145 -2.11 10.68 -12.21
N SER A 146 -2.88 10.58 -11.13
CA SER A 146 -4.21 11.14 -11.07
C SER A 146 -4.31 12.26 -10.06
N THR A 147 -5.06 13.30 -10.43
CA THR A 147 -5.57 14.36 -9.54
C THR A 147 -7.10 14.38 -9.47
N ALA A 148 -7.79 13.53 -10.24
CA ALA A 148 -9.25 13.38 -10.27
C ALA A 148 -9.81 12.48 -9.14
N PRO A 149 -11.01 12.74 -8.60
CA PRO A 149 -11.63 11.80 -7.66
C PRO A 149 -11.78 10.39 -8.25
N VAL A 150 -11.86 9.37 -7.39
CA VAL A 150 -11.88 7.97 -7.82
C VAL A 150 -13.09 7.67 -8.67
N ARG A 151 -12.88 6.88 -9.72
CA ARG A 151 -13.96 6.37 -10.54
C ARG A 151 -14.81 5.44 -9.67
N LEU A 152 -16.13 5.56 -9.75
CA LEU A 152 -17.11 4.62 -9.20
C LEU A 152 -17.11 3.29 -9.98
N TRP A 153 -17.08 2.15 -9.29
CA TRP A 153 -17.19 0.81 -9.89
C TRP A 153 -18.46 0.13 -9.41
N THR A 154 -18.96 -0.81 -10.21
CA THR A 154 -20.09 -1.65 -9.79
C THR A 154 -19.60 -2.86 -8.97
N PRO A 155 -20.46 -3.44 -8.13
CA PRO A 155 -20.20 -4.73 -7.46
C PRO A 155 -19.71 -5.84 -8.42
N GLU A 156 -20.29 -5.96 -9.61
CA GLU A 156 -19.91 -6.97 -10.61
C GLU A 156 -18.50 -6.73 -11.20
N GLU A 157 -18.12 -5.47 -11.41
CA GLU A 157 -16.77 -5.09 -11.85
C GLU A 157 -15.70 -5.41 -10.82
N ILE A 158 -16.09 -5.51 -9.56
CA ILE A 158 -15.24 -5.86 -8.44
C ILE A 158 -15.12 -7.38 -8.31
N TRP A 159 -16.24 -8.11 -8.33
CA TRP A 159 -16.25 -9.57 -8.20
C TRP A 159 -15.61 -10.30 -9.39
N SER A 160 -15.65 -9.71 -10.58
CA SER A 160 -14.97 -10.25 -11.77
C SER A 160 -13.44 -10.08 -11.71
N ARG A 161 -12.92 -9.41 -10.68
CA ARG A 161 -11.50 -9.18 -10.47
C ARG A 161 -11.08 -9.81 -9.13
N ASP A 162 -9.80 -10.13 -8.99
CA ASP A 162 -9.24 -10.72 -7.75
C ASP A 162 -9.09 -9.65 -6.64
N ILE A 163 -10.07 -8.76 -6.53
CA ILE A 163 -10.09 -7.66 -5.57
C ILE A 163 -10.94 -8.12 -4.40
N ARG A 164 -10.32 -8.26 -3.23
CA ARG A 164 -10.98 -8.85 -2.05
C ARG A 164 -11.73 -7.78 -1.28
N VAL A 165 -13.03 -7.73 -1.49
CA VAL A 165 -13.90 -6.75 -0.83
C VAL A 165 -15.10 -7.45 -0.22
N ASP A 166 -15.42 -7.09 1.03
CA ASP A 166 -16.56 -7.66 1.74
C ASP A 166 -17.90 -7.09 1.24
N GLU A 167 -18.79 -8.03 0.97
CA GLU A 167 -20.07 -7.87 0.29
C GLU A 167 -21.08 -7.06 1.12
N LEU A 168 -20.90 -6.94 2.44
CA LEU A 168 -21.84 -6.26 3.35
C LEU A 168 -21.88 -4.73 3.19
N GLN A 169 -20.96 -4.15 2.41
CA GLN A 169 -20.96 -2.72 2.09
C GLN A 169 -21.26 -2.41 0.63
N LEU A 170 -21.47 -3.44 -0.20
CA LEU A 170 -21.95 -3.21 -1.55
C LEU A 170 -23.45 -2.88 -1.44
N PRO A 171 -23.94 -1.78 -2.03
CA PRO A 171 -25.38 -1.56 -2.09
C PRO A 171 -26.01 -2.79 -2.73
N SER A 172 -26.90 -3.47 -2.01
CA SER A 172 -27.67 -4.59 -2.54
C SER A 172 -28.37 -4.10 -3.80
N GLY A 173 -28.20 -4.81 -4.92
CA GLY A 173 -28.75 -4.44 -6.24
C GLY A 173 -30.29 -4.42 -6.33
N GLU A 174 -31.01 -4.20 -5.23
CA GLU A 174 -32.48 -4.25 -5.14
C GLU A 174 -33.16 -2.87 -4.97
N GLU A 175 -32.47 -1.74 -5.08
CA GLU A 175 -33.12 -0.42 -5.04
C GLU A 175 -33.06 0.34 -6.38
N ALA A 176 -33.48 -0.33 -7.47
CA ALA A 176 -33.69 0.31 -8.77
C ALA A 176 -35.12 0.09 -9.31
N HIS A 177 -36.15 0.31 -8.48
CA HIS A 177 -37.52 0.48 -8.96
C HIS A 177 -38.34 1.42 -8.06
N LEU A 178 -38.22 2.73 -8.30
CA LEU A 178 -39.30 3.71 -8.12
C LEU A 178 -39.27 4.73 -9.26
#